data_AF-A0A6J4LH46-F1
#
_entry.id   AF-A0A6J4LH46-F1
#
_cell.length_a   1.000
_cell.length_b   1.000
_cell.length_c   1.000
_cell.angle_alpha   90.00
_cell.angle_beta   90.00
_cell.angle_gamma   90.00
#
_symmetry.space_group_name_H-M   'P 1'
#
loop_
_entity.id
_entity.type
_entity.pdbx_description
1 polymer ?
#
loop_
_entity_poly.entity_id
_entity_poly.type
_entity_poly.pdbx_seq_one_letter_code
_entity_poly.pdbx_strand_id
1 'polypeptide(L)'
;MSEQASARETRLTFEGTGARQVRATALGRGTHGVPDVRRMVESQFHIAFPHRVWVAGEVGAPFDADDGLRFALHPSTGDDVFSLPCLVPSDGVAAVRDLLHRSHDADLEDVVREGRLARVGGLLRYDAARGAVVFLVSELDPTPTALELAGAREAALQHVVGAGLAARQRRLDGRTAPLEVAVVAAPADAARAQEQLAQSRYDVHLAVHPVVLTGKDAPAVLAGAVRAAGADGDVVLLLRAQGRPLGLATYDALEVADAVADCPVPVVAALGGAGTRTATDEVAWASLPAPTDALGWLLERLGEAEAALE
;
A
#
# COMPACT_ATOMS: atom_id res chain seq x y z
N MET A 1 -0.52 88.21 11.60
CA MET A 1 -1.85 87.83 12.12
C MET A 1 -2.23 86.53 11.42
N SER A 2 -1.88 85.38 12.00
CA SER A 2 -2.74 84.63 12.95
C SER A 2 -3.96 84.04 12.21
N GLU A 3 -4.28 82.75 12.25
CA GLU A 3 -4.08 81.74 13.28
C GLU A 3 -4.47 80.34 12.74
N GLN A 4 -3.75 79.31 13.23
CA GLN A 4 -4.21 77.95 13.59
C GLN A 4 -4.78 77.05 12.49
N ALA A 5 -4.11 75.98 12.03
CA ALA A 5 -3.62 74.81 12.77
C ALA A 5 -4.67 74.21 13.71
N SER A 6 -5.56 73.36 13.17
CA SER A 6 -6.37 72.43 13.97
C SER A 6 -6.02 71.00 13.57
N ALA A 7 -5.01 70.47 14.24
CA ALA A 7 -4.76 69.04 14.31
C ALA A 7 -5.92 68.41 15.09
N ARG A 8 -6.79 67.68 14.41
CA ARG A 8 -7.76 66.80 15.08
C ARG A 8 -6.99 65.57 15.56
N GLU A 9 -6.55 65.63 16.81
CA GLU A 9 -6.19 64.45 17.61
C GLU A 9 -7.40 63.50 17.66
N THR A 10 -7.34 62.43 16.88
CA THR A 10 -8.23 61.28 17.05
C THR A 10 -7.82 60.56 18.33
N ARG A 11 -8.42 60.97 19.46
CA ARG A 11 -8.34 60.27 20.74
C ARG A 11 -8.93 58.87 20.56
N LEU A 12 -8.08 57.83 20.60
CA LEU A 12 -8.50 56.44 20.72
C LEU A 12 -8.85 56.18 22.19
N THR A 13 -10.11 56.36 22.56
CA THR A 13 -10.67 55.80 23.79
C THR A 13 -10.89 54.30 23.59
N PHE A 14 -10.17 53.48 24.35
CA PHE A 14 -10.39 52.04 24.42
C PHE A 14 -11.28 51.73 25.62
N GLU A 15 -12.55 51.43 25.37
CA GLU A 15 -13.44 50.79 26.33
C GLU A 15 -14.12 49.58 25.68
N GLY A 16 -14.27 48.51 26.46
CA GLY A 16 -15.28 47.48 26.23
C GLY A 16 -14.82 46.22 25.50
N THR A 17 -14.71 45.14 26.27
CA THR A 17 -14.74 43.73 25.86
C THR A 17 -15.93 43.45 24.92
N GLY A 18 -15.65 43.28 23.64
CA GLY A 18 -16.61 42.88 22.60
C GLY A 18 -15.84 42.64 21.30
N ALA A 19 -16.11 41.53 20.60
CA ALA A 19 -15.36 41.05 19.45
C ALA A 19 -14.97 42.19 18.48
N ARG A 20 -13.67 42.51 18.41
CA ARG A 20 -13.10 43.49 17.46
C ARG A 20 -13.16 42.91 16.04
N GLN A 21 -14.31 43.02 15.38
CA GLN A 21 -14.37 42.92 13.92
C GLN A 21 -13.88 44.24 13.34
N VAL A 22 -12.66 44.24 12.80
CA VAL A 22 -12.17 45.33 11.99
C VAL A 22 -12.95 45.31 10.67
N ARG A 23 -13.90 46.23 10.50
CA ARG A 23 -14.58 46.42 9.20
C ARG A 23 -13.56 47.02 8.22
N ALA A 24 -13.29 46.30 7.13
CA ALA A 24 -12.35 46.72 6.08
C ALA A 24 -12.63 48.14 5.52
N THR A 25 -13.88 48.61 5.63
CA THR A 25 -14.30 49.96 5.24
C THR A 25 -13.67 51.10 6.04
N ALA A 26 -12.96 50.82 7.14
CA ALA A 26 -12.29 51.83 7.97
C ALA A 26 -10.78 52.03 7.65
N LEU A 27 -10.20 51.23 6.73
CA LEU A 27 -8.73 51.08 6.62
C LEU A 27 -8.07 51.73 5.38
N GLY A 28 -8.77 52.60 4.65
CA GLY A 28 -8.22 53.28 3.46
C GLY A 28 -8.32 52.46 2.16
N ARG A 29 -7.96 53.08 1.02
CA ARG A 29 -8.03 52.43 -0.31
C ARG A 29 -6.98 51.32 -0.42
N GLY A 30 -7.39 50.15 -0.90
CA GLY A 30 -6.50 48.99 -1.11
C GLY A 30 -6.28 48.12 0.12
N THR A 31 -6.94 48.41 1.24
CA THR A 31 -6.82 47.57 2.45
C THR A 31 -7.97 46.56 2.52
N HIS A 32 -7.60 45.28 2.65
CA HIS A 32 -8.54 44.17 2.78
C HIS A 32 -8.48 43.58 4.18
N GLY A 33 -9.64 43.22 4.74
CA GLY A 33 -9.67 42.40 5.93
C GLY A 33 -9.18 40.98 5.64
N VAL A 34 -8.64 40.28 6.64
CA VAL A 34 -8.25 38.87 6.50
C VAL A 34 -9.38 37.99 5.92
N PRO A 35 -10.67 38.15 6.32
CA PRO A 35 -11.77 37.41 5.70
C PRO A 35 -12.03 37.77 4.23
N ASP A 36 -11.68 38.98 3.80
CA ASP A 36 -11.80 39.42 2.41
C ASP A 36 -10.75 38.73 1.54
N VAL A 37 -9.49 38.69 2.02
CA VAL A 37 -8.40 37.97 1.34
C VAL A 37 -8.75 36.49 1.18
N ARG A 38 -9.25 35.83 2.23
CA ARG A 38 -9.72 34.45 2.15
C ARG A 38 -10.77 34.27 1.04
N ARG A 39 -11.82 35.08 1.04
CA ARG A 39 -12.89 35.01 0.03
C ARG A 39 -12.37 35.27 -1.38
N MET A 40 -11.41 36.19 -1.52
CA MET A 40 -10.77 36.47 -2.81
C MET A 40 -10.03 35.24 -3.32
N VAL A 41 -9.17 34.62 -2.51
CA VAL A 41 -8.42 33.41 -2.88
C VAL A 41 -9.37 32.26 -3.25
N GLU A 42 -10.36 31.97 -2.39
CA GLU A 42 -11.36 30.93 -2.64
C GLU A 42 -12.12 31.15 -3.95
N SER A 43 -12.54 32.40 -4.23
CA SER A 43 -13.25 32.73 -5.46
C SER A 43 -12.39 32.50 -6.72
N GLN A 44 -11.11 32.90 -6.68
CA GLN A 44 -10.21 32.74 -7.82
C GLN A 44 -9.90 31.26 -8.05
N PHE A 45 -9.69 30.48 -6.99
CA PHE A 45 -9.51 29.03 -7.12
C PHE A 45 -10.73 28.34 -7.72
N HIS A 46 -11.93 28.71 -7.29
CA HIS A 46 -13.16 28.12 -7.81
C HIS A 46 -13.38 28.43 -9.29
N ILE A 47 -13.03 29.64 -9.74
CA ILE A 47 -13.12 30.06 -11.13
C ILE A 47 -12.07 29.37 -12.00
N ALA A 48 -10.83 29.25 -11.50
CA ALA A 48 -9.73 28.65 -12.24
C ALA A 48 -9.85 27.12 -12.37
N PHE A 49 -10.42 26.46 -11.35
CA PHE A 49 -10.55 25.00 -11.28
C PHE A 49 -12.00 24.56 -11.01
N PRO A 50 -12.94 24.85 -11.94
CA PRO A 50 -14.36 24.58 -11.73
C PRO A 50 -14.73 23.10 -11.93
N HIS A 51 -13.90 22.35 -12.66
CA HIS A 51 -14.18 20.99 -13.07
C HIS A 51 -13.25 19.99 -12.41
N ARG A 52 -13.68 18.73 -12.42
CA ARG A 52 -12.84 17.62 -12.01
C ARG A 52 -11.65 17.50 -12.95
N VAL A 53 -10.49 17.26 -12.38
CA VAL A 53 -9.25 16.99 -13.10
C VAL A 53 -8.65 15.69 -12.61
N TRP A 54 -7.75 15.13 -13.40
CA TRP A 54 -6.97 13.96 -13.05
C TRP A 54 -5.52 14.39 -12.83
N VAL A 55 -4.95 13.97 -11.71
CA VAL A 55 -3.54 14.21 -11.36
C VAL A 55 -2.87 12.87 -11.19
N ALA A 56 -1.69 12.69 -11.80
CA ALA A 56 -0.87 11.51 -11.62
C ALA A 56 0.37 11.87 -10.81
N GLY A 57 0.80 10.96 -9.95
CA GLY A 57 2.01 11.14 -9.13
C GLY A 57 2.33 9.91 -8.31
N GLU A 58 3.45 9.97 -7.62
CA GLU A 58 3.83 8.98 -6.61
C GLU A 58 3.09 9.27 -5.30
N VAL A 59 2.47 8.25 -4.72
CA VAL A 59 1.72 8.38 -3.49
C VAL A 59 2.69 8.44 -2.30
N GLY A 60 2.59 9.50 -1.50
CA GLY A 60 3.25 9.59 -0.20
C GLY A 60 2.52 8.79 0.89
N ALA A 61 3.12 8.70 2.07
CA ALA A 61 2.57 7.94 3.19
C ALA A 61 1.11 8.34 3.53
N PRO A 62 0.13 7.42 3.39
CA PRO A 62 -1.25 7.70 3.74
C PRO A 62 -1.45 7.68 5.25
N PHE A 63 -2.42 8.46 5.74
CA PHE A 63 -2.86 8.43 7.14
C PHE A 63 -4.34 8.76 7.25
N ASP A 64 -5.02 8.10 8.20
CA ASP A 64 -6.39 8.42 8.56
C ASP A 64 -6.43 9.67 9.43
N ALA A 65 -7.35 10.58 9.11
CA ALA A 65 -7.64 11.79 9.88
C ALA A 65 -9.15 11.88 10.16
N ASP A 66 -9.54 12.78 11.07
CA ASP A 66 -10.95 12.98 11.44
C ASP A 66 -11.84 13.36 10.23
N ASP A 67 -11.26 14.02 9.22
CA ASP A 67 -11.95 14.44 8.01
C ASP A 67 -11.87 13.45 6.84
N GLY A 68 -11.18 12.31 7.03
CA GLY A 68 -11.06 11.24 6.05
C GLY A 68 -9.63 10.76 5.82
N LEU A 69 -9.41 10.04 4.73
CA LEU A 69 -8.09 9.50 4.37
C LEU A 69 -7.27 10.57 3.66
N ARG A 70 -6.06 10.82 4.17
CA ARG A 70 -5.13 11.79 3.60
C ARG A 70 -3.88 11.12 3.08
N PHE A 71 -3.35 11.64 1.98
CA PHE A 71 -2.05 11.28 1.42
C PHE A 71 -1.54 12.46 0.57
N ALA A 72 -0.31 12.39 0.08
CA ALA A 72 0.22 13.38 -0.85
C ALA A 72 0.50 12.72 -2.21
N LEU A 73 0.40 13.48 -3.29
CA LEU A 73 0.99 13.11 -4.57
C LEU A 73 2.29 13.89 -4.76
N HIS A 74 3.37 13.16 -4.93
CA HIS A 74 4.69 13.67 -5.27
C HIS A 74 4.91 13.59 -6.79
N PRO A 75 5.72 14.49 -7.36
CA PRO A 75 6.08 14.42 -8.76
C PRO A 75 6.92 13.16 -9.01
N SER A 76 6.49 12.34 -9.96
CA SER A 76 7.23 11.13 -10.36
C SER A 76 8.28 11.41 -11.45
N THR A 77 8.23 12.59 -12.06
CA THR A 77 9.16 13.01 -13.13
C THR A 77 9.52 14.49 -12.97
N GLY A 78 10.80 14.80 -13.20
CA GLY A 78 11.33 16.16 -13.12
C GLY A 78 11.84 16.57 -11.73
N ASP A 79 12.47 17.74 -11.65
CA ASP A 79 13.06 18.31 -10.42
C ASP A 79 12.05 19.15 -9.61
N ASP A 80 10.75 19.00 -9.86
CA ASP A 80 9.74 19.71 -9.10
C ASP A 80 9.67 19.14 -7.67
N VAL A 81 9.44 20.03 -6.70
CA VAL A 81 9.33 19.68 -5.28
C VAL A 81 7.88 19.85 -4.80
N PHE A 82 6.99 20.30 -5.68
CA PHE A 82 5.59 20.52 -5.34
C PHE A 82 4.88 19.20 -5.06
N SER A 83 4.47 19.03 -3.80
CA SER A 83 3.64 17.90 -3.37
C SER A 83 2.19 18.36 -3.21
N LEU A 84 1.26 17.64 -3.82
CA LEU A 84 -0.16 17.95 -3.77
C LEU A 84 -0.85 17.18 -2.62
N PRO A 85 -1.34 17.84 -1.56
CA PRO A 85 -2.10 17.17 -0.52
C PRO A 85 -3.44 16.69 -1.06
N CYS A 86 -3.72 15.41 -0.87
CA CYS A 86 -4.96 14.76 -1.26
C CYS A 86 -5.78 14.39 -0.02
N LEU A 87 -7.10 14.54 -0.13
CA LEU A 87 -8.07 14.14 0.88
C LEU A 87 -9.19 13.36 0.21
N VAL A 88 -9.42 12.14 0.65
CA VAL A 88 -10.68 11.41 0.44
C VAL A 88 -11.57 11.72 1.65
N PRO A 89 -12.63 12.53 1.49
CA PRO A 89 -13.52 12.88 2.61
C PRO A 89 -14.12 11.63 3.25
N SER A 90 -14.31 11.63 4.57
CA SER A 90 -14.81 10.47 5.32
C SER A 90 -16.17 9.95 4.81
N ASP A 91 -17.06 10.82 4.35
CA ASP A 91 -18.33 10.48 3.71
C ASP A 91 -18.18 9.93 2.28
N GLY A 92 -17.03 10.16 1.64
CA GLY A 92 -16.69 9.71 0.30
C GLY A 92 -15.85 8.42 0.25
N VAL A 93 -15.19 8.02 1.34
CA VAL A 93 -14.27 6.86 1.35
C VAL A 93 -14.96 5.58 0.86
N ALA A 94 -16.16 5.29 1.35
CA ALA A 94 -16.92 4.11 0.94
C ALA A 94 -17.23 4.13 -0.57
N ALA A 95 -17.65 5.28 -1.10
CA ALA A 95 -17.96 5.43 -2.52
C ALA A 95 -16.72 5.27 -3.41
N VAL A 96 -15.56 5.80 -2.98
CA VAL A 96 -14.28 5.63 -3.68
C VAL A 96 -13.84 4.16 -3.66
N ARG A 97 -13.91 3.49 -2.51
CA ARG A 97 -13.58 2.06 -2.39
C ARG A 97 -14.49 1.21 -3.27
N ASP A 98 -15.79 1.47 -3.23
CA ASP A 98 -16.78 0.78 -4.06
C ASP A 98 -16.54 0.97 -5.56
N LEU A 99 -16.19 2.18 -5.99
CA LEU A 99 -15.90 2.48 -7.39
C LEU A 99 -14.62 1.79 -7.84
N LEU A 100 -13.55 1.87 -7.05
CA LEU A 100 -12.30 1.14 -7.29
C LEU A 100 -12.54 -0.36 -7.43
N HIS A 101 -13.31 -0.92 -6.51
CA HIS A 101 -13.61 -2.35 -6.51
C HIS A 101 -14.37 -2.76 -7.78
N ARG A 102 -15.44 -2.05 -8.15
CA ARG A 102 -16.26 -2.39 -9.33
C ARG A 102 -15.55 -2.14 -10.66
N SER A 103 -14.73 -1.10 -10.75
CA SER A 103 -14.10 -0.69 -12.01
C SER A 103 -12.76 -1.38 -12.26
N HIS A 104 -12.01 -1.70 -11.20
CA HIS A 104 -10.61 -2.11 -11.31
C HIS A 104 -10.25 -3.37 -10.51
N ASP A 105 -11.18 -3.95 -9.75
CA ASP A 105 -10.90 -5.05 -8.82
C ASP A 105 -9.72 -4.76 -7.88
N ALA A 106 -9.62 -3.52 -7.41
CA ALA A 106 -8.53 -3.03 -6.57
C ALA A 106 -9.06 -2.48 -5.23
N ASP A 107 -8.27 -2.64 -4.17
CA ASP A 107 -8.57 -2.10 -2.86
C ASP A 107 -7.88 -0.73 -2.68
N LEU A 108 -8.53 0.18 -1.96
CA LEU A 108 -8.05 1.55 -1.76
C LEU A 108 -6.63 1.58 -1.17
N GLU A 109 -6.40 0.74 -0.18
CA GLU A 109 -5.15 0.59 0.57
C GLU A 109 -3.99 0.14 -0.33
N ASP A 110 -4.28 -0.63 -1.37
CA ASP A 110 -3.28 -1.08 -2.33
C ASP A 110 -2.86 0.04 -3.28
N VAL A 111 -3.82 0.88 -3.68
CA VAL A 111 -3.61 1.99 -4.61
C VAL A 111 -2.94 3.18 -3.94
N VAL A 112 -3.32 3.50 -2.69
CA VAL A 112 -2.77 4.63 -1.93
C VAL A 112 -1.54 4.27 -1.10
N ARG A 113 -0.89 3.14 -1.38
CA ARG A 113 0.32 2.72 -0.70
C ARG A 113 1.49 3.65 -1.05
N GLU A 114 2.30 4.01 -0.06
CA GLU A 114 3.50 4.83 -0.25
C GLU A 114 4.40 4.25 -1.35
N GLY A 115 4.89 5.11 -2.24
CA GLY A 115 5.77 4.75 -3.35
C GLY A 115 5.04 4.28 -4.61
N ARG A 116 3.71 4.14 -4.61
CA ARG A 116 2.94 3.71 -5.78
C ARG A 116 2.64 4.87 -6.73
N LEU A 117 2.65 4.61 -8.03
CA LEU A 117 2.12 5.55 -9.01
C LEU A 117 0.59 5.43 -9.11
N ALA A 118 -0.14 6.49 -8.78
CA ALA A 118 -1.59 6.51 -8.89
C ALA A 118 -2.07 7.70 -9.71
N ARG A 119 -3.22 7.53 -10.38
CA ARG A 119 -3.95 8.64 -10.99
C ARG A 119 -5.20 8.92 -10.16
N VAL A 120 -5.35 10.16 -9.74
CA VAL A 120 -6.35 10.58 -8.76
C VAL A 120 -7.27 11.62 -9.40
N GLY A 121 -8.57 11.32 -9.41
CA GLY A 121 -9.62 12.13 -10.00
C GLY A 121 -10.37 12.93 -8.93
N GLY A 122 -10.47 14.24 -9.11
CA GLY A 122 -10.96 15.09 -8.03
C GLY A 122 -11.05 16.57 -8.34
N LEU A 123 -11.29 17.35 -7.29
CA LEU A 123 -11.42 18.80 -7.35
C LEU A 123 -10.29 19.47 -6.59
N LEU A 124 -9.63 20.44 -7.23
CA LEU A 124 -8.72 21.33 -6.54
C LEU A 124 -9.50 22.32 -5.67
N ARG A 125 -9.13 22.46 -4.41
CA ARG A 125 -9.75 23.36 -3.44
C ARG A 125 -8.70 24.09 -2.62
N TYR A 126 -9.08 25.24 -2.09
CA TYR A 126 -8.27 25.96 -1.12
C TYR A 126 -8.82 25.68 0.27
N ASP A 127 -7.98 25.09 1.14
CA ASP A 127 -8.27 24.90 2.55
C ASP A 127 -7.88 26.17 3.30
N ALA A 128 -8.89 26.99 3.63
CA ALA A 128 -8.68 28.24 4.34
C ALA A 128 -8.20 28.08 5.79
N ALA A 129 -8.44 26.93 6.43
CA ALA A 129 -7.97 26.67 7.79
C ALA A 129 -6.46 26.40 7.81
N ARG A 130 -5.96 25.72 6.76
CA ARG A 130 -4.52 25.39 6.61
C ARG A 130 -3.76 26.35 5.71
N GLY A 131 -4.45 27.24 5.01
CA GLY A 131 -3.86 28.18 4.06
C GLY A 131 -3.20 27.49 2.86
N ALA A 132 -3.71 26.32 2.47
CA ALA A 132 -3.06 25.42 1.52
C ALA A 132 -4.03 24.92 0.45
N VAL A 133 -3.48 24.50 -0.69
CA VAL A 133 -4.25 23.80 -1.70
C VAL A 133 -4.44 22.34 -1.26
N VAL A 134 -5.66 21.85 -1.41
CA VAL A 134 -6.03 20.45 -1.16
C VAL A 134 -6.77 19.90 -2.36
N PHE A 135 -6.46 18.67 -2.72
CA PHE A 135 -7.14 17.94 -3.77
C PHE A 135 -8.18 17.01 -3.17
N LEU A 136 -9.45 17.33 -3.36
CA LEU A 136 -10.55 16.48 -2.91
C LEU A 136 -10.72 15.32 -3.87
N VAL A 137 -10.29 14.15 -3.43
CA VAL A 137 -10.31 12.90 -4.17
C VAL A 137 -11.72 12.35 -4.20
N SER A 138 -12.13 11.94 -5.40
CA SER A 138 -13.45 11.37 -5.66
C SER A 138 -13.40 10.12 -6.52
N GLU A 139 -12.25 9.86 -7.14
CA GLU A 139 -11.99 8.70 -7.97
C GLU A 139 -10.49 8.39 -7.95
N LEU A 140 -10.14 7.11 -8.06
CA LEU A 140 -8.78 6.63 -8.12
C LEU A 140 -8.68 5.63 -9.27
N ASP A 141 -7.57 5.70 -10.00
CA ASP A 141 -7.26 4.79 -11.09
C ASP A 141 -5.89 4.15 -10.85
N PRO A 142 -5.85 2.82 -10.61
CA PRO A 142 -4.63 2.08 -10.33
C PRO A 142 -3.85 1.70 -11.59
N THR A 143 -4.29 2.07 -12.80
CA THR A 143 -3.64 1.71 -14.07
C THR A 143 -2.11 1.98 -14.07
N PRO A 144 -1.61 3.14 -13.58
CA PRO A 144 -0.16 3.37 -13.53
C PRO A 144 0.57 2.39 -12.60
N THR A 145 0.02 2.12 -11.41
CA THR A 145 0.54 1.10 -10.48
C THR A 145 0.55 -0.28 -11.14
N ALA A 146 -0.55 -0.66 -11.79
CA ALA A 146 -0.67 -1.97 -12.42
C ALA A 146 0.37 -2.16 -13.54
N LEU A 147 0.64 -1.11 -14.32
CA LEU A 147 1.64 -1.13 -15.39
C LEU A 147 3.08 -1.25 -14.83
N GLU A 148 3.41 -0.47 -13.80
CA GLU A 148 4.69 -0.55 -13.08
C GLU A 148 4.93 -1.96 -12.54
N LEU A 149 3.92 -2.53 -11.88
CA LEU A 149 3.99 -3.88 -11.31
C LEU A 149 4.12 -4.97 -12.36
N ALA A 150 3.41 -4.85 -13.48
CA ALA A 150 3.55 -5.78 -14.59
C ALA A 150 4.98 -5.77 -15.15
N GLY A 151 5.57 -4.58 -15.30
CA GLY A 151 6.97 -4.44 -15.74
C GLY A 151 7.97 -5.03 -14.74
N ALA A 152 7.78 -4.78 -13.44
CA ALA A 152 8.61 -5.36 -12.39
C ALA A 152 8.53 -6.90 -12.37
N ARG A 153 7.32 -7.45 -12.52
CA ARG A 153 7.10 -8.90 -12.63
C ARG A 153 7.78 -9.48 -13.87
N GLU A 154 7.66 -8.85 -15.03
CA GLU A 154 8.32 -9.33 -16.25
C GLU A 154 9.85 -9.34 -16.09
N ALA A 155 10.42 -8.28 -15.52
CA ALA A 155 11.85 -8.24 -15.20
C ALA A 155 12.27 -9.36 -14.23
N ALA A 156 11.44 -9.63 -13.22
CA ALA A 156 11.70 -10.72 -12.27
C ALA A 156 11.67 -12.10 -12.94
N LEU A 157 10.67 -12.36 -13.79
CA LEU A 157 10.60 -13.60 -14.55
C LEU A 157 11.80 -13.77 -15.50
N GLN A 158 12.23 -12.71 -16.16
CA GLN A 158 13.42 -12.73 -17.01
C GLN A 158 14.69 -13.07 -16.20
N HIS A 159 14.84 -12.51 -14.99
CA HIS A 159 15.94 -12.86 -14.08
C HIS A 159 15.88 -14.32 -13.65
N VAL A 160 14.71 -14.82 -13.25
CA VAL A 160 14.50 -16.22 -12.87
C VAL A 160 14.96 -17.18 -13.97
N VAL A 161 14.59 -16.88 -15.22
CA VAL A 161 14.99 -17.67 -16.38
C VAL A 161 16.49 -17.52 -16.66
N GLY A 162 17.01 -16.29 -16.70
CA GLY A 162 18.40 -16.01 -17.04
C GLY A 162 19.41 -16.58 -16.03
N ALA A 163 19.08 -16.54 -14.74
CA ALA A 163 19.92 -17.08 -13.66
C ALA A 163 19.65 -18.56 -13.35
N GLY A 164 18.67 -19.17 -14.03
CA GLY A 164 18.30 -20.58 -13.83
C GLY A 164 17.82 -20.89 -12.41
N LEU A 165 17.16 -19.94 -11.75
CA LEU A 165 16.82 -20.02 -10.33
C LEU A 165 15.92 -21.21 -10.01
N ALA A 166 14.90 -21.45 -10.84
CA ALA A 166 13.98 -22.58 -10.67
C ALA A 166 14.69 -23.94 -10.68
N ALA A 167 15.85 -24.06 -11.35
CA ALA A 167 16.61 -25.30 -11.36
C ALA A 167 17.30 -25.59 -10.02
N ARG A 168 17.52 -24.58 -9.17
CA ARG A 168 18.13 -24.77 -7.84
C ARG A 168 17.18 -25.52 -6.92
N GLN A 169 15.94 -25.03 -6.80
CA GLN A 169 14.89 -25.68 -6.02
C GLN A 169 14.55 -27.07 -6.57
N ARG A 170 14.37 -27.24 -7.89
CA ARG A 170 14.05 -28.55 -8.49
C ARG A 170 15.09 -29.65 -8.27
N ARG A 171 16.33 -29.30 -7.91
CA ARG A 171 17.40 -30.28 -7.58
C ARG A 171 17.32 -30.78 -6.15
N LEU A 172 16.55 -30.12 -5.29
CA LEU A 172 16.34 -30.57 -3.92
C LEU A 172 15.40 -31.76 -3.93
N ASP A 173 15.83 -32.83 -3.26
CA ASP A 173 14.95 -33.97 -3.01
C ASP A 173 13.85 -33.52 -2.05
N GLY A 174 12.60 -33.60 -2.51
CA GLY A 174 11.45 -33.41 -1.64
C GLY A 174 11.48 -34.49 -0.57
N ARG A 175 11.79 -34.14 0.69
CA ARG A 175 11.88 -35.13 1.78
C ARG A 175 10.61 -35.96 1.83
N THR A 176 10.76 -37.27 2.04
CA THR A 176 9.63 -38.21 2.03
C THR A 176 8.70 -38.01 3.22
N ALA A 177 9.27 -37.72 4.41
CA ALA A 177 8.52 -37.38 5.62
C ALA A 177 9.04 -36.08 6.25
N PRO A 178 8.58 -34.91 5.77
CA PRO A 178 8.93 -33.62 6.39
C PRO A 178 8.14 -33.44 7.69
N LEU A 179 8.80 -33.65 8.83
CA LEU A 179 8.20 -33.49 10.17
C LEU A 179 8.49 -32.11 10.77
N GLU A 180 9.59 -31.47 10.36
CA GLU A 180 9.91 -30.08 10.72
C GLU A 180 9.46 -29.15 9.59
N VAL A 181 8.39 -28.40 9.80
CA VAL A 181 7.76 -27.58 8.77
C VAL A 181 7.84 -26.11 9.16
N ALA A 182 8.51 -25.31 8.33
CA ALA A 182 8.54 -23.87 8.51
C ALA A 182 7.43 -23.20 7.69
N VAL A 183 6.60 -22.37 8.30
CA VAL A 183 5.50 -21.65 7.64
C VAL A 183 5.82 -20.17 7.57
N VAL A 184 5.91 -19.63 6.36
CA VAL A 184 6.05 -18.19 6.10
C VAL A 184 4.70 -17.69 5.57
N ALA A 185 4.01 -16.85 6.35
CA ALA A 185 2.68 -16.36 5.98
C ALA A 185 2.30 -15.12 6.79
N ALA A 186 1.21 -14.45 6.41
CA ALA A 186 0.59 -13.45 7.28
C ALA A 186 0.11 -14.11 8.59
N PRO A 187 0.05 -13.39 9.73
CA PRO A 187 -0.31 -13.97 11.03
C PRO A 187 -1.61 -14.78 11.03
N ALA A 188 -2.64 -14.31 10.32
CA ALA A 188 -3.92 -14.99 10.22
C ALA A 188 -3.83 -16.32 9.42
N ASP A 189 -3.06 -16.30 8.33
CA ASP A 189 -2.86 -17.48 7.47
C ASP A 189 -2.01 -18.54 8.18
N ALA A 190 -0.97 -18.10 8.90
CA ALA A 190 -0.15 -18.97 9.73
C ALA A 190 -0.97 -19.64 10.84
N ALA A 191 -1.79 -18.87 11.57
CA ALA A 191 -2.65 -19.41 12.62
C ALA A 191 -3.63 -20.46 12.07
N ARG A 192 -4.20 -20.22 10.88
CA ARG A 192 -5.08 -21.18 10.21
C ARG A 192 -4.35 -22.47 9.82
N ALA A 193 -3.12 -22.35 9.31
CA ALA A 193 -2.30 -23.51 8.98
C ALA A 193 -1.96 -24.34 10.24
N GLN A 194 -1.62 -23.68 11.35
CA GLN A 194 -1.39 -24.34 12.64
C GLN A 194 -2.62 -25.09 13.12
N GLU A 195 -3.81 -24.47 13.08
CA GLU A 195 -5.05 -25.11 13.49
C GLU A 195 -5.35 -26.35 12.63
N GLN A 196 -5.21 -26.25 11.31
CA GLN A 196 -5.48 -27.35 10.39
C GLN A 196 -4.52 -28.53 10.60
N LEU A 197 -3.22 -28.26 10.85
CA LEU A 197 -2.23 -29.31 11.09
C LEU A 197 -2.36 -29.94 12.48
N ALA A 198 -2.76 -29.16 13.50
CA ALA A 198 -3.05 -29.68 14.83
C ALA A 198 -4.26 -30.63 14.87
N GLN A 199 -5.17 -30.53 13.90
CA GLN A 199 -6.29 -31.46 13.71
C GLN A 199 -5.91 -32.71 12.93
N SER A 200 -4.69 -32.76 12.37
CA SER A 200 -4.22 -33.93 11.62
C SER A 200 -3.78 -35.06 12.56
N ARG A 201 -3.60 -36.27 12.00
CA ARG A 201 -3.13 -37.44 12.76
C ARG A 201 -1.62 -37.51 12.96
N TYR A 202 -0.86 -36.57 12.38
CA TYR A 202 0.60 -36.58 12.43
C TYR A 202 1.11 -35.50 13.38
N ASP A 203 2.20 -35.81 14.09
CA ASP A 203 2.89 -34.87 14.98
C ASP A 203 3.90 -34.04 14.18
N VAL A 204 3.43 -32.94 13.60
CA VAL A 204 4.23 -32.01 12.79
C VAL A 204 4.74 -30.87 13.65
N HIS A 205 6.05 -30.67 13.70
CA HIS A 205 6.67 -29.53 14.36
C HIS A 205 6.62 -28.31 13.45
N LEU A 206 5.90 -27.28 13.86
CA LEU A 206 5.72 -26.05 13.08
C LEU A 206 6.57 -24.90 13.61
N ALA A 207 7.48 -24.40 12.78
CA ALA A 207 8.16 -23.12 12.97
C ALA A 207 7.40 -22.04 12.19
N VAL A 208 6.86 -21.03 12.88
CA VAL A 208 6.06 -19.98 12.23
C VAL A 208 6.87 -18.70 12.10
N HIS A 209 6.97 -18.20 10.87
CA HIS A 209 7.60 -16.94 10.50
C HIS A 209 6.52 -15.97 10.00
N PRO A 210 5.84 -15.24 10.90
CA PRO A 210 4.80 -14.31 10.50
C PRO A 210 5.41 -13.11 9.78
N VAL A 211 4.85 -12.75 8.62
CA VAL A 211 5.29 -11.62 7.81
C VAL A 211 4.18 -10.60 7.63
N VAL A 212 4.54 -9.32 7.76
CA VAL A 212 3.66 -8.19 7.43
C VAL A 212 4.06 -7.68 6.05
N LEU A 213 3.20 -7.92 5.07
CA LEU A 213 3.50 -7.67 3.65
C LEU A 213 2.98 -6.31 3.16
N THR A 214 3.12 -5.28 4.00
CA THR A 214 2.68 -3.92 3.68
C THR A 214 3.85 -2.94 3.72
N GLY A 215 3.78 -1.91 2.88
CA GLY A 215 4.83 -0.89 2.78
C GLY A 215 5.98 -1.28 1.85
N LYS A 216 6.92 -0.33 1.70
CA LYS A 216 8.07 -0.44 0.77
C LYS A 216 9.06 -1.54 1.14
N ASP A 217 9.19 -1.86 2.42
CA ASP A 217 10.16 -2.82 2.93
C ASP A 217 9.62 -4.27 2.93
N ALA A 218 8.35 -4.47 2.52
CA ALA A 218 7.70 -5.78 2.53
C ALA A 218 8.46 -6.87 1.74
N PRO A 219 9.01 -6.60 0.55
CA PRO A 219 9.85 -7.57 -0.17
C PRO A 219 11.08 -8.03 0.63
N ALA A 220 11.83 -7.10 1.23
CA ALA A 220 13.02 -7.42 2.01
C ALA A 220 12.68 -8.20 3.30
N VAL A 221 11.57 -7.84 3.96
CA VAL A 221 11.05 -8.57 5.14
C VAL A 221 10.68 -10.01 4.76
N LEU A 222 9.97 -10.19 3.65
CA LEU A 222 9.58 -11.53 3.18
C LEU A 222 10.81 -12.37 2.80
N ALA A 223 11.75 -11.80 2.04
CA ALA A 223 13.00 -12.48 1.67
C ALA A 223 13.82 -12.87 2.91
N GLY A 224 13.84 -12.03 3.94
CA GLY A 224 14.46 -12.34 5.24
C GLY A 224 13.78 -13.50 5.96
N ALA A 225 12.45 -13.50 5.99
CA ALA A 225 11.66 -14.57 6.61
C ALA A 225 11.84 -15.92 5.91
N VAL A 226 11.87 -15.95 4.57
CA VAL A 226 12.15 -17.17 3.80
C VAL A 226 13.54 -17.72 4.12
N ARG A 227 14.56 -16.85 4.21
CA ARG A 227 15.92 -17.26 4.58
C ARG A 227 16.00 -17.83 6.00
N ALA A 228 15.28 -17.24 6.95
CA ALA A 228 15.22 -17.76 8.32
C ALA A 228 14.50 -19.12 8.36
N ALA A 229 13.35 -19.22 7.69
CA ALA A 229 12.56 -20.45 7.61
C ALA A 229 13.34 -21.62 7.02
N GLY A 230 14.22 -21.37 6.04
CA GLY A 230 15.07 -22.39 5.46
C GLY A 230 16.07 -23.03 6.44
N ALA A 231 16.34 -22.40 7.58
CA ALA A 231 17.21 -22.95 8.63
C ALA A 231 16.44 -23.77 9.69
N ASP A 232 15.11 -23.64 9.76
CA ASP A 232 14.28 -24.09 10.87
C ASP A 232 13.38 -25.30 10.52
N GLY A 233 13.56 -25.93 9.36
CA GLY A 233 12.81 -27.13 9.01
C GLY A 233 13.27 -27.87 7.76
N ASP A 234 12.58 -28.97 7.49
CA ASP A 234 12.72 -29.88 6.35
C ASP A 234 12.11 -29.33 5.05
N VAL A 235 11.11 -28.46 5.19
CA VAL A 235 10.34 -27.85 4.10
C VAL A 235 9.84 -26.48 4.54
N VAL A 236 9.80 -25.54 3.61
CA VAL A 236 9.18 -24.23 3.82
C VAL A 236 7.84 -24.17 3.10
N LEU A 237 6.76 -23.91 3.82
CA LEU A 237 5.45 -23.57 3.26
C LEU A 237 5.31 -22.06 3.20
N LEU A 238 5.28 -21.50 2.00
CA LEU A 238 5.02 -20.09 1.76
C LEU A 238 3.54 -19.91 1.41
N LEU A 239 2.75 -19.41 2.37
CA LEU A 239 1.29 -19.43 2.29
C LEU A 239 0.71 -18.01 2.22
N ARG A 240 -0.31 -17.85 1.37
CA ARG A 240 -1.13 -16.65 1.29
C ARG A 240 -2.57 -17.03 1.00
N ALA A 241 -3.53 -16.54 1.78
CA ALA A 241 -4.93 -16.66 1.41
C ALA A 241 -5.24 -15.91 0.10
N GLN A 242 -6.30 -16.32 -0.61
CA GLN A 242 -6.72 -15.59 -1.81
C GLN A 242 -6.96 -14.12 -1.49
N GLY A 243 -6.43 -13.24 -2.36
CA GLY A 243 -6.53 -11.79 -2.22
C GLY A 243 -6.29 -11.11 -3.56
N ARG A 244 -6.41 -9.79 -3.58
CA ARG A 244 -6.34 -8.98 -4.81
C ARG A 244 -5.01 -9.11 -5.55
N PRO A 245 -4.97 -8.85 -6.88
CA PRO A 245 -3.75 -8.94 -7.68
C PRO A 245 -2.64 -7.99 -7.22
N LEU A 246 -2.96 -6.77 -6.79
CA LEU A 246 -1.96 -5.80 -6.32
C LEU A 246 -1.18 -6.28 -5.09
N GLY A 247 -1.78 -7.15 -4.28
CA GLY A 247 -1.12 -7.78 -3.13
C GLY A 247 -0.12 -8.89 -3.50
N LEU A 248 0.02 -9.26 -4.79
CA LEU A 248 1.00 -10.24 -5.27
C LEU A 248 2.37 -9.62 -5.55
N ALA A 249 2.44 -8.30 -5.71
CA ALA A 249 3.66 -7.60 -6.10
C ALA A 249 4.88 -7.92 -5.21
N THR A 250 4.67 -8.09 -3.91
CA THR A 250 5.74 -8.44 -2.97
C THR A 250 6.40 -9.78 -3.32
N TYR A 251 5.62 -10.73 -3.85
CA TYR A 251 6.09 -12.05 -4.28
C TYR A 251 6.67 -12.04 -5.70
N ASP A 252 6.47 -10.98 -6.46
CA ASP A 252 7.12 -10.76 -7.75
C ASP A 252 8.49 -10.08 -7.61
N ALA A 253 8.90 -9.69 -6.39
CA ALA A 253 10.18 -9.04 -6.17
C ALA A 253 11.36 -10.00 -6.38
N LEU A 254 12.40 -9.48 -7.05
CA LEU A 254 13.64 -10.21 -7.35
C LEU A 254 14.28 -10.84 -6.12
N GLU A 255 14.40 -10.07 -5.03
CA GLU A 255 15.04 -10.54 -3.81
C GLU A 255 14.27 -11.67 -3.11
N VAL A 256 12.94 -11.73 -3.29
CA VAL A 256 12.12 -12.85 -2.80
C VAL A 256 12.33 -14.08 -3.66
N ALA A 257 12.34 -13.92 -4.99
CA ALA A 257 12.66 -15.00 -5.91
C ALA A 257 14.06 -15.59 -5.66
N ASP A 258 15.08 -14.74 -5.44
CA ASP A 258 16.43 -15.18 -5.07
C ASP A 258 16.45 -15.91 -3.72
N ALA A 259 15.77 -15.36 -2.70
CA ALA A 259 15.69 -16.00 -1.38
C ALA A 259 15.03 -17.39 -1.44
N VAL A 260 14.00 -17.57 -2.28
CA VAL A 260 13.36 -18.86 -2.50
C VAL A 260 14.27 -19.81 -3.28
N ALA A 261 14.98 -19.32 -4.31
CA ALA A 261 15.92 -20.11 -5.10
C ALA A 261 17.06 -20.69 -4.25
N ASP A 262 17.56 -19.87 -3.33
CA ASP A 262 18.72 -20.17 -2.47
C ASP A 262 18.34 -20.82 -1.14
N CYS A 263 17.04 -21.03 -0.89
CA CYS A 263 16.58 -21.77 0.28
C CYS A 263 17.17 -23.19 0.26
N PRO A 264 17.81 -23.65 1.35
CA PRO A 264 18.49 -24.96 1.38
C PRO A 264 17.51 -26.14 1.41
N VAL A 265 16.23 -25.89 1.67
CA VAL A 265 15.16 -26.89 1.71
C VAL A 265 14.07 -26.57 0.69
N PRO A 266 13.27 -27.57 0.27
CA PRO A 266 12.18 -27.35 -0.67
C PRO A 266 11.21 -26.28 -0.18
N VAL A 267 10.91 -25.30 -1.04
CA VAL A 267 9.88 -24.28 -0.78
C VAL A 267 8.63 -24.62 -1.57
N VAL A 268 7.52 -24.84 -0.88
CA VAL A 268 6.20 -25.04 -1.47
C VAL A 268 5.42 -23.74 -1.36
N ALA A 269 5.15 -23.12 -2.50
CA ALA A 269 4.39 -21.89 -2.60
C ALA A 269 2.90 -22.18 -2.78
N ALA A 270 2.06 -21.49 -2.00
CA ALA A 270 0.62 -21.45 -2.18
C ALA A 270 0.14 -20.00 -2.10
N LEU A 271 0.43 -19.24 -3.17
CA LEU A 271 0.29 -17.79 -3.23
C LEU A 271 -0.99 -17.30 -3.93
N GLY A 272 -1.66 -18.15 -4.70
CA GLY A 272 -2.87 -17.79 -5.42
C GLY A 272 -3.34 -18.84 -6.43
N GLY A 273 -4.54 -18.61 -6.97
CA GLY A 273 -5.20 -19.50 -7.93
C GLY A 273 -4.81 -19.26 -9.41
N ALA A 274 -5.52 -19.94 -10.30
CA ALA A 274 -5.29 -19.85 -11.75
C ALA A 274 -5.35 -18.39 -12.26
N GLY A 275 -4.27 -17.94 -12.91
CA GLY A 275 -4.13 -16.57 -13.42
C GLY A 275 -3.33 -15.61 -12.53
N THR A 276 -2.94 -16.03 -11.32
CA THR A 276 -2.21 -15.20 -10.34
C THR A 276 -0.78 -15.66 -10.05
N ARG A 277 -0.14 -16.35 -11.00
CA ARG A 277 1.24 -16.85 -10.85
C ARG A 277 2.24 -15.71 -10.66
N THR A 278 3.13 -15.84 -9.69
CA THR A 278 4.17 -14.86 -9.38
C THR A 278 5.56 -15.34 -9.81
N ALA A 279 6.56 -14.45 -9.79
CA ALA A 279 7.95 -14.85 -9.96
C ALA A 279 8.38 -15.88 -8.90
N THR A 280 7.88 -15.75 -7.67
CA THR A 280 8.11 -16.73 -6.60
C THR A 280 7.54 -18.12 -6.94
N ASP A 281 6.34 -18.19 -7.52
CA ASP A 281 5.74 -19.48 -7.95
C ASP A 281 6.56 -20.20 -9.03
N GLU A 282 7.26 -19.44 -9.88
CA GLU A 282 8.12 -20.02 -10.93
C GLU A 282 9.41 -20.63 -10.36
N VAL A 283 9.89 -20.10 -9.24
CA VAL A 283 11.14 -20.54 -8.60
C VAL A 283 10.91 -21.64 -7.57
N ALA A 284 9.77 -21.62 -6.88
CA ALA A 284 9.42 -22.58 -5.84
C ALA A 284 9.57 -24.05 -6.29
N TRP A 285 9.87 -24.94 -5.34
CA TRP A 285 9.97 -26.38 -5.60
C TRP A 285 8.64 -26.94 -6.11
N ALA A 286 7.53 -26.52 -5.50
CA ALA A 286 6.18 -26.72 -6.01
C ALA A 286 5.34 -25.46 -5.79
N SER A 287 4.39 -25.24 -6.71
CA SER A 287 3.39 -24.16 -6.61
C SER A 287 2.01 -24.79 -6.65
N LEU A 288 1.23 -24.53 -5.60
CA LEU A 288 -0.10 -25.08 -5.34
C LEU A 288 -1.15 -23.95 -5.29
N PRO A 289 -2.41 -24.22 -5.66
CA PRO A 289 -3.38 -23.15 -5.88
C PRO A 289 -3.93 -22.50 -4.62
N ALA A 290 -3.89 -23.18 -3.46
CA ALA A 290 -4.34 -22.62 -2.19
C ALA A 290 -3.54 -23.15 -0.99
N PRO A 291 -3.53 -22.43 0.15
CA PRO A 291 -2.88 -22.89 1.37
C PRO A 291 -3.36 -24.27 1.83
N THR A 292 -4.65 -24.57 1.68
CA THR A 292 -5.22 -25.89 2.01
C THR A 292 -4.63 -27.01 1.17
N ASP A 293 -4.28 -26.75 -0.09
CA ASP A 293 -3.65 -27.74 -0.98
C ASP A 293 -2.21 -28.00 -0.58
N ALA A 294 -1.47 -26.97 -0.14
CA ALA A 294 -0.12 -27.15 0.40
C ALA A 294 -0.11 -27.99 1.68
N LEU A 295 -1.09 -27.77 2.56
CA LEU A 295 -1.25 -28.58 3.76
C LEU A 295 -1.71 -30.00 3.41
N GLY A 296 -2.60 -30.17 2.42
CA GLY A 296 -3.00 -31.49 1.92
C GLY A 296 -1.83 -32.28 1.34
N TRP A 297 -1.02 -31.64 0.50
CA TRP A 297 0.22 -32.20 -0.06
C TRP A 297 1.18 -32.66 1.04
N LEU A 298 1.36 -31.86 2.10
CA LEU A 298 2.19 -32.22 3.24
C LEU A 298 1.70 -33.50 3.93
N LEU A 299 0.39 -33.56 4.22
CA LEU A 299 -0.23 -34.70 4.90
C LEU A 299 -0.23 -35.98 4.04
N GLU A 300 -0.38 -35.83 2.73
CA GLU A 300 -0.27 -36.93 1.76
C GLU A 300 1.13 -37.55 1.79
N ARG A 301 2.19 -36.73 1.74
CA ARG A 301 3.57 -37.23 1.83
C ARG A 301 3.85 -37.97 3.14
N LEU A 302 3.36 -37.46 4.26
CA LEU A 302 3.48 -38.15 5.55
C LEU A 302 2.77 -39.52 5.53
N GLY A 303 1.62 -39.62 4.85
CA GLY A 303 0.91 -40.89 4.68
C GLY A 303 1.61 -41.88 3.77
N GLU A 304 2.20 -41.40 2.67
CA GLU A 304 3.05 -42.23 1.80
C GLU A 304 4.28 -42.76 2.55
N ALA A 305 4.89 -41.92 3.38
CA ALA A 305 6.03 -42.33 4.20
C ALA A 305 5.64 -43.36 5.28
N GLU A 306 4.50 -43.18 5.93
CA GLU A 306 3.94 -44.16 6.88
C GLU A 306 3.70 -45.51 6.18
N ALA A 307 3.03 -45.51 5.02
CA ALA A 307 2.75 -46.72 4.26
C ALA A 307 4.01 -47.43 3.73
N ALA A 308 5.12 -46.70 3.53
CA ALA A 308 6.39 -47.28 3.12
C ALA A 308 7.17 -47.92 4.29
N LEU A 309 6.77 -47.64 5.54
CA LEU A 309 7.35 -48.23 6.75
C LEU A 309 6.61 -49.50 7.22
N GLU A 310 5.37 -49.71 6.74
CA GLU A 310 4.55 -50.92 6.97
C GLU A 310 4.91 -52.07 6.01
#